data_AF-A0A448Z2L3-F1
#
_entry.id   AF-A0A448Z2L3-F1
#
_cell.length_a   1.000
_cell.length_b   1.000
_cell.length_c   1.000
_cell.angle_alpha   90.00
_cell.angle_beta   90.00
_cell.angle_gamma   90.00
#
_symmetry.space_group_name_H-M   'P 1'
#
loop_
_entity.id
_entity.type
_entity.pdbx_description
1 polymer ?
#
loop_
_entity_poly.entity_id
_entity_poly.type
_entity_poly.pdbx_seq_one_letter_code
_entity_poly.pdbx_strand_id
1 'polypeptide(L)'
;MQNYTADPCSAVAPLVRAMECIPEGENEDGLHGSSASLFSSIRNLNPAFGGTETDKQEAPLKDLKQRLESFLSCGWLTKQEYQQHADFLATYHSDSSIGANGKFALRELEKELDSIEEKKSAQPAPQSWSDMFMSTLGISTSKPGSSGPQARTSFSPLANATNRSANGATNPSPPTIVSPGDLSNVLSGEDVAELFVETCFFARLGFVQPPCCMSCTYREALRGSLPNEQCDRWVVWRRDAGKTFDPSNNADLGKNALVVQCRSARRLIAGKTVEGYRWDDKKRVLRRRTKGI
;
A
#
# COMPACT_ATOMS: atom_id res chain seq x y z
N MET A 1 -3.66 11.05 -37.06
CA MET A 1 -3.27 11.58 -35.73
C MET A 1 -4.42 12.41 -35.22
N GLN A 2 -5.19 11.91 -34.25
CA GLN A 2 -6.24 12.69 -33.60
C GLN A 2 -5.58 13.65 -32.62
N ASN A 3 -5.85 14.95 -32.75
CA ASN A 3 -5.38 15.95 -31.79
C ASN A 3 -6.13 15.74 -30.47
N TYR A 4 -5.49 15.05 -29.52
CA TYR A 4 -5.96 14.97 -28.14
C TYR A 4 -5.79 16.34 -27.50
N THR A 5 -6.86 17.14 -27.47
CA THR A 5 -6.94 18.28 -26.55
C THR A 5 -6.94 17.72 -25.13
N ALA A 6 -5.88 17.99 -24.37
CA ALA A 6 -5.75 17.54 -22.99
C ALA A 6 -6.98 17.98 -22.18
N ASP A 7 -7.73 17.02 -21.65
CA ASP A 7 -8.85 17.31 -20.76
C ASP A 7 -8.29 17.93 -19.48
N PRO A 8 -8.64 19.19 -19.15
CA PRO A 8 -8.15 19.84 -17.93
C PRO A 8 -8.61 19.11 -16.65
N CYS A 9 -9.56 18.18 -16.74
CA CYS A 9 -9.98 17.32 -15.65
C CYS A 9 -9.15 16.01 -15.53
N SER A 10 -8.20 15.75 -16.43
CA SER A 10 -7.48 14.49 -16.44
C SER A 10 -6.33 14.49 -15.41
N ALA A 11 -6.39 13.53 -14.48
CA ALA A 11 -5.29 13.24 -13.56
C ALA A 11 -4.17 12.41 -14.19
N VAL A 12 -4.29 12.06 -15.47
CA VAL A 12 -3.35 11.17 -16.16
C VAL A 12 -1.96 11.77 -16.26
N ALA A 13 -1.82 13.02 -16.71
CA ALA A 13 -0.49 13.60 -16.92
C ALA A 13 0.32 13.72 -15.62
N PRO A 14 -0.24 14.21 -14.49
CA PRO A 14 0.45 14.18 -13.20
C PRO A 14 0.75 12.76 -12.70
N LEU A 15 -0.17 11.80 -12.92
CA LEU A 15 0.05 10.41 -12.53
C LEU A 15 1.18 9.76 -13.33
N VAL A 16 1.17 9.89 -14.66
CA VAL A 16 2.22 9.34 -15.54
C VAL A 16 3.58 9.91 -15.13
N ARG A 17 3.67 11.22 -14.89
CA ARG A 17 4.89 11.84 -14.38
C ARG A 17 5.31 11.27 -13.02
N ALA A 18 4.37 11.04 -12.10
CA ALA A 18 4.67 10.45 -10.80
C ALA A 18 5.15 8.99 -10.94
N MET A 19 4.62 8.24 -11.91
CA MET A 19 5.04 6.86 -12.22
C MET A 19 6.44 6.84 -12.87
N GLU A 20 6.76 7.80 -13.74
CA GLU A 20 8.09 7.94 -14.34
C GLU A 20 9.18 8.35 -13.33
N CYS A 21 8.79 9.04 -12.25
CA CYS A 21 9.69 9.39 -11.15
C CYS A 21 9.92 8.25 -10.15
N ILE A 22 9.26 7.09 -10.31
CA ILE A 22 9.63 5.90 -9.56
C ILE A 22 10.94 5.44 -10.20
N PRO A 23 12.08 5.49 -9.49
CA PRO A 23 13.32 4.97 -10.04
C PRO A 23 13.03 3.53 -10.46
N GLU A 24 13.29 3.22 -11.73
CA GLU A 24 13.31 1.83 -12.18
C GLU A 24 14.28 1.15 -11.23
N GLY A 25 13.72 0.38 -10.27
CA GLY A 25 14.54 -0.35 -9.32
C GLY A 25 15.54 -1.09 -10.16
N GLU A 26 16.83 -0.86 -9.89
CA GLU A 26 17.93 -1.42 -10.66
C GLU A 26 17.56 -2.86 -10.95
N ASN A 27 17.24 -3.14 -12.22
CA ASN A 27 17.01 -4.49 -12.66
C ASN A 27 18.33 -5.18 -12.34
N GLU A 28 18.34 -5.97 -11.27
CA GLU A 28 19.42 -6.92 -11.03
C GLU A 28 19.40 -7.86 -12.23
N ASP A 29 20.18 -7.48 -13.24
CA ASP A 29 20.42 -8.26 -14.42
C ASP A 29 20.98 -9.60 -13.98
N GLY A 30 20.12 -10.62 -14.04
CA GLY A 30 20.45 -11.93 -14.56
C GLY A 30 21.72 -12.57 -14.04
N LEU A 31 21.69 -13.06 -12.81
CA LEU A 31 22.40 -14.30 -12.46
C LEU A 31 21.37 -15.34 -12.04
N HIS A 32 20.92 -16.13 -13.03
CA HIS A 32 20.49 -17.50 -12.80
C HIS A 32 21.71 -18.32 -12.32
N GLY A 33 22.16 -18.04 -11.10
CA GLY A 33 23.02 -18.91 -10.33
C GLY A 33 22.17 -19.49 -9.22
N SER A 34 22.00 -20.81 -9.20
CA SER A 34 21.49 -21.53 -8.05
C SER A 34 22.27 -21.04 -6.82
N SER A 35 21.66 -20.17 -6.00
CA SER A 35 22.21 -19.70 -4.73
C SER A 35 22.22 -20.89 -3.78
N ALA A 36 23.24 -21.73 -3.91
CA ALA A 36 23.69 -22.55 -2.82
C ALA A 36 24.04 -21.59 -1.70
N SER A 37 23.14 -21.49 -0.72
CA SER A 37 23.32 -20.73 0.50
C SER A 37 24.74 -21.00 1.04
N LEU A 38 25.47 -19.95 1.44
CA LEU A 38 26.83 -20.07 1.99
C LEU A 38 26.90 -21.15 3.08
N PHE A 39 25.80 -21.34 3.83
CA PHE A 39 25.60 -22.37 4.85
C PHE A 39 25.62 -23.81 4.31
N SER A 40 25.18 -24.03 3.06
CA SER A 40 25.29 -25.34 2.38
C SER A 40 26.72 -25.67 1.94
N SER A 41 27.58 -24.67 1.73
CA SER A 41 29.01 -24.87 1.44
C SER A 41 29.83 -25.20 2.70
N ILE A 42 29.40 -24.69 3.87
CA ILE A 42 30.10 -24.90 5.14
C ILE A 42 29.85 -26.30 5.71
N ARG A 43 28.70 -26.93 5.41
CA ARG A 43 28.37 -28.31 5.84
C ARG A 43 29.34 -29.40 5.37
N ASN A 44 30.17 -29.12 4.37
CA ASN A 44 31.06 -30.12 3.75
C ASN A 44 32.55 -29.98 4.15
N LEU A 45 32.87 -29.15 5.14
CA LEU A 45 34.25 -28.96 5.57
C LEU A 45 34.64 -29.97 6.66
N ASN A 46 35.56 -30.88 6.33
CA ASN A 46 36.16 -31.83 7.28
C ASN A 46 36.98 -31.07 8.35
N PRO A 47 36.82 -31.37 9.66
CA PRO A 47 37.56 -30.69 10.70
C PRO A 47 39.00 -31.23 10.81
N ALA A 48 39.98 -30.32 10.73
CA ALA A 48 41.37 -30.61 11.07
C ALA A 48 41.78 -29.80 12.32
N PHE A 49 42.14 -30.54 13.38
CA PHE A 49 42.92 -30.14 14.57
C PHE A 49 42.38 -29.03 15.51
N GLY A 50 41.77 -29.47 16.62
CA GLY A 50 42.45 -29.54 17.93
C GLY A 50 42.73 -28.23 18.70
N GLY A 51 41.73 -27.71 19.40
CA GLY A 51 41.91 -26.72 20.48
C GLY A 51 40.73 -26.72 21.45
N THR A 52 40.96 -27.07 22.71
CA THR A 52 39.95 -27.16 23.78
C THR A 52 39.79 -25.82 24.49
N GLU A 53 38.88 -24.96 24.03
CA GLU A 53 38.34 -23.82 24.78
C GLU A 53 36.81 -23.91 24.78
N THR A 54 36.22 -24.69 25.69
CA THR A 54 34.78 -24.99 25.70
C THR A 54 33.93 -24.03 26.55
N ASP A 55 34.50 -23.39 27.58
CA ASP A 55 33.65 -22.75 28.62
C ASP A 55 33.23 -21.30 28.33
N LYS A 56 33.74 -20.65 27.28
CA LYS A 56 33.38 -19.26 26.94
C LYS A 56 32.39 -19.11 25.77
N GLN A 57 32.00 -20.21 25.12
CA GLN A 57 31.19 -20.16 23.89
C GLN A 57 29.70 -20.46 24.08
N GLU A 58 29.26 -20.89 25.26
CA GLU A 58 27.83 -21.18 25.49
C GLU A 58 26.95 -19.92 25.56
N ALA A 59 27.47 -18.81 26.09
CA ALA A 59 26.68 -17.58 26.24
C ALA A 59 26.26 -16.96 24.89
N PRO A 60 27.15 -16.81 23.87
CA PRO A 60 26.78 -16.29 22.55
C PRO A 60 25.73 -17.14 21.80
N LEU A 61 25.81 -18.47 21.92
CA LEU A 61 24.87 -19.38 21.23
C LEU A 61 23.45 -19.27 21.80
N LYS A 62 23.34 -19.10 23.13
CA LYS A 62 22.06 -18.92 23.79
C LYS A 62 21.39 -17.60 23.39
N ASP A 63 22.18 -16.53 23.30
CA ASP A 63 21.72 -15.21 22.86
C ASP A 63 21.21 -15.25 21.41
N LEU A 64 21.96 -15.87 20.50
CA LEU A 64 21.56 -16.06 19.10
C LEU A 64 20.25 -16.83 18.94
N LYS A 65 20.07 -17.92 19.70
CA LYS A 65 18.80 -18.69 19.68
C LYS A 65 17.62 -17.84 20.13
N GLN A 66 17.78 -17.10 21.23
CA GLN A 66 16.74 -16.21 21.73
C GLN A 66 16.41 -15.09 20.72
N ARG A 67 17.41 -14.58 20.02
CA ARG A 67 17.24 -13.57 18.98
C ARG A 67 16.48 -14.10 17.76
N LEU A 68 16.78 -15.33 17.32
CA LEU A 68 16.02 -16.01 16.25
C LEU A 68 14.54 -16.23 16.64
N GLU A 69 14.26 -16.64 17.88
CA GLU A 69 12.90 -16.79 18.39
C GLU A 69 12.15 -15.45 18.40
N SER A 70 12.82 -14.38 18.83
CA SER A 70 12.29 -13.01 18.79
C SER A 70 11.94 -12.60 17.35
N PHE A 71 12.85 -12.84 16.39
CA PHE A 71 12.63 -12.48 14.99
C PHE A 71 11.47 -13.26 14.36
N LEU A 72 11.31 -14.54 14.70
CA LEU A 72 10.15 -15.33 14.28
C LEU A 72 8.85 -14.76 14.87
N SER A 73 8.85 -14.41 16.16
CA SER A 73 7.67 -13.85 16.84
C SER A 73 7.26 -12.47 16.30
N CYS A 74 8.24 -11.66 15.90
CA CYS A 74 8.04 -10.36 15.25
C CYS A 74 7.69 -10.46 13.76
N GLY A 75 7.69 -11.68 13.18
CA GLY A 75 7.44 -11.89 11.75
C GLY A 75 8.56 -11.36 10.85
N TRP A 76 9.78 -11.22 11.37
CA TRP A 76 10.95 -10.78 10.61
C TRP A 76 11.62 -11.92 9.86
N LEU A 77 11.43 -13.16 10.32
CA LEU A 77 11.83 -14.40 9.65
C LEU A 77 10.62 -15.26 9.32
N THR A 78 10.69 -15.96 8.19
CA THR A 78 9.76 -17.05 7.89
C THR A 78 10.06 -18.29 8.75
N LYS A 79 9.07 -19.18 8.90
CA LYS A 79 9.29 -20.47 9.59
C LYS A 79 10.42 -21.30 8.96
N GLN A 80 10.60 -21.20 7.65
CA GLN A 80 11.63 -21.93 6.93
C GLN A 80 13.03 -21.38 7.21
N GLU A 81 13.21 -20.06 7.14
CA GLU A 81 14.50 -19.41 7.48
C GLU A 81 14.86 -19.66 8.94
N TYR A 82 13.89 -19.52 9.85
CA TYR A 82 14.07 -19.87 11.26
C TYR A 82 14.58 -21.31 11.42
N GLN A 83 13.95 -22.28 10.74
CA GLN A 83 14.38 -23.68 10.84
C GLN A 83 15.80 -23.88 10.30
N GLN A 84 16.17 -23.23 9.20
CA GLN A 84 17.52 -23.31 8.64
C GLN A 84 18.58 -22.79 9.63
N HIS A 85 18.34 -21.63 10.25
CA HIS A 85 19.27 -21.06 11.23
C HIS A 85 19.29 -21.87 12.53
N ALA A 86 18.12 -22.38 12.99
CA ALA A 86 18.02 -23.23 14.17
C ALA A 86 18.77 -24.56 13.97
N ASP A 87 18.63 -25.19 12.80
CA ASP A 87 19.36 -26.41 12.45
C ASP A 87 20.88 -26.15 12.40
N PHE A 88 21.30 -25.01 11.83
CA PHE A 88 22.70 -24.60 11.84
C PHE A 88 23.25 -24.43 13.28
N LEU A 89 22.53 -23.75 14.16
CA LEU A 89 22.93 -23.62 15.57
C LEU A 89 22.90 -24.95 16.33
N ALA A 90 22.00 -25.87 15.97
CA ALA A 90 21.94 -27.20 16.57
C ALA A 90 23.17 -28.04 16.17
N THR A 91 23.60 -27.97 14.91
CA THR A 91 24.87 -28.59 14.49
C THR A 91 26.09 -27.97 15.17
N TYR A 92 25.96 -26.73 15.65
CA TYR A 92 27.02 -26.03 16.37
C TYR A 92 27.24 -26.52 17.80
N HIS A 93 26.19 -27.02 18.46
CA HIS A 93 26.28 -27.60 19.80
C HIS A 93 26.89 -29.01 19.82
N SER A 94 26.79 -29.75 18.72
CA SER A 94 27.22 -31.15 18.67
C SER A 94 28.70 -31.34 18.37
N ASP A 95 29.35 -30.35 17.74
CA ASP A 95 30.73 -30.45 17.30
C ASP A 95 31.63 -29.48 18.07
N SER A 96 32.47 -29.99 18.96
CA SER A 96 33.59 -29.23 19.56
C SER A 96 34.71 -28.94 18.55
N SER A 97 34.49 -29.24 17.25
CA SER A 97 35.50 -29.33 16.20
C SER A 97 35.39 -28.24 15.12
N ILE A 98 34.43 -27.32 15.21
CA ILE A 98 34.08 -26.41 14.07
C ILE A 98 35.19 -25.38 13.77
N GLY A 99 36.21 -25.29 14.63
CA GLY A 99 37.44 -24.57 14.33
C GLY A 99 37.21 -23.09 13.97
N ALA A 100 38.14 -22.51 13.21
CA ALA A 100 38.02 -21.12 12.76
C ALA A 100 36.82 -20.88 11.82
N ASN A 101 36.44 -21.89 11.03
CA ASN A 101 35.36 -21.80 10.05
C ASN A 101 33.99 -21.66 10.72
N GLY A 102 33.78 -22.34 11.84
CA GLY A 102 32.56 -22.18 12.62
C GLY A 102 32.43 -20.79 13.23
N LYS A 103 33.53 -20.28 13.80
CA LYS A 103 33.54 -18.93 14.37
C LYS A 103 33.24 -17.88 13.31
N PHE A 104 33.72 -18.08 12.08
CA PHE A 104 33.36 -17.23 10.95
C PHE A 104 31.88 -17.35 10.59
N ALA A 105 31.34 -18.57 10.51
CA ALA A 105 29.94 -18.81 10.18
C ALA A 105 28.96 -18.22 11.22
N LEU A 106 29.30 -18.28 12.51
CA LEU A 106 28.54 -17.61 13.57
C LEU A 106 28.55 -16.09 13.42
N ARG A 107 29.71 -15.48 13.12
CA ARG A 107 29.80 -14.04 12.88
C ARG A 107 29.02 -13.60 11.65
N GLU A 108 29.00 -14.42 10.60
CA GLU A 108 28.17 -14.11 9.42
C GLU A 108 26.68 -14.20 9.73
N LEU A 109 26.25 -15.19 10.54
CA LEU A 109 24.87 -15.24 11.03
C LEU A 109 24.52 -14.02 11.90
N GLU A 110 25.41 -13.61 12.81
CA GLU A 110 25.23 -12.40 13.61
C GLU A 110 25.05 -11.16 12.72
N LYS A 111 25.92 -10.97 11.72
CA LYS A 111 25.81 -9.87 10.76
C LYS A 111 24.52 -9.91 9.94
N GLU A 112 24.08 -11.11 9.54
CA GLU A 112 22.83 -11.28 8.80
C GLU A 112 21.64 -10.84 9.65
N LEU A 113 21.60 -11.27 10.92
CA LEU A 113 20.56 -10.85 11.87
C LEU A 113 20.62 -9.35 12.18
N ASP A 114 21.81 -8.77 12.34
CA ASP A 114 22.00 -7.32 12.51
C ASP A 114 21.47 -6.56 11.28
N SER A 115 21.77 -7.05 10.07
CA SER A 115 21.28 -6.44 8.82
C SER A 115 19.76 -6.49 8.70
N ILE A 116 19.14 -7.61 9.11
CA ILE A 116 17.67 -7.75 9.15
C ILE A 116 17.09 -6.76 10.16
N GLU A 117 17.66 -6.66 11.36
CA GLU A 117 17.20 -5.75 12.39
C GLU A 117 17.35 -4.29 11.97
N GLU A 118 18.47 -3.90 11.36
CA GLU A 118 18.68 -2.55 10.83
C GLU A 118 17.66 -2.24 9.74
N LYS A 119 17.45 -3.15 8.77
CA LYS A 119 16.45 -2.98 7.71
C LYS A 119 15.03 -2.86 8.26
N LYS A 120 14.69 -3.64 9.29
CA LYS A 120 13.34 -3.68 9.87
C LYS A 120 13.09 -2.56 10.89
N SER A 121 14.11 -2.07 11.58
CA SER A 121 14.04 -0.94 12.51
C SER A 121 14.11 0.41 11.79
N ALA A 122 14.88 0.50 10.69
CA ALA A 122 14.93 1.67 9.82
C ALA A 122 13.70 1.75 8.88
N GLN A 123 12.96 0.66 8.70
CA GLN A 123 11.62 0.70 8.11
C GLN A 123 10.64 1.30 9.14
N PRO A 124 10.11 2.52 8.93
CA PRO A 124 8.93 2.95 9.67
C PRO A 124 7.82 1.90 9.49
N ALA A 125 7.06 1.64 10.55
CA ALA A 125 5.99 0.63 10.64
C ALA A 125 5.25 0.37 9.32
N PRO A 126 4.90 -0.90 9.01
CA PRO A 126 4.66 -1.35 7.65
C PRO A 126 3.44 -0.65 7.04
N GLN A 127 3.71 0.27 6.11
CA GLN A 127 2.96 0.38 4.86
C GLN A 127 3.99 0.75 3.78
N SER A 128 4.61 -0.26 3.15
CA SER A 128 5.08 -0.03 1.79
C SER A 128 3.83 0.30 0.98
N TRP A 129 3.69 1.59 0.65
CA TRP A 129 2.53 2.09 -0.08
C TRP A 129 2.36 1.30 -1.38
N SER A 130 3.44 0.84 -2.03
CA SER A 130 3.37 0.03 -3.25
C SER A 130 2.63 -1.29 -3.04
N ASP A 131 2.84 -1.98 -1.92
CA ASP A 131 2.20 -3.28 -1.66
C ASP A 131 0.72 -3.11 -1.28
N MET A 132 0.40 -2.03 -0.57
CA MET A 132 -0.98 -1.63 -0.31
C MET A 132 -1.68 -1.19 -1.61
N PHE A 133 -0.99 -0.48 -2.51
CA PHE A 133 -1.48 -0.03 -3.82
C PHE A 133 -1.67 -1.19 -4.81
N MET A 134 -0.72 -2.12 -4.90
CA MET A 134 -0.80 -3.25 -5.85
C MET A 134 -1.83 -4.28 -5.40
N SER A 135 -1.94 -4.52 -4.08
CA SER A 135 -3.03 -5.31 -3.49
C SER A 135 -4.40 -4.67 -3.81
N THR A 136 -4.50 -3.35 -3.74
CA THR A 136 -5.71 -2.55 -4.07
C THR A 136 -6.19 -2.69 -5.51
N LEU A 137 -5.29 -2.93 -6.47
CA LEU A 137 -5.64 -2.91 -7.89
C LEU A 137 -6.26 -4.21 -8.39
N GLY A 138 -6.29 -5.28 -7.59
CA GLY A 138 -6.91 -6.56 -7.98
C GLY A 138 -6.35 -7.12 -9.30
N ILE A 139 -5.12 -6.75 -9.67
CA ILE A 139 -4.44 -7.30 -10.85
C ILE A 139 -3.88 -8.67 -10.45
N SER A 140 -4.79 -9.62 -10.25
CA SER A 140 -4.44 -11.02 -10.35
C SER A 140 -4.22 -11.28 -11.83
N THR A 141 -2.96 -11.35 -12.27
CA THR A 141 -2.61 -11.98 -13.54
C THR A 141 -2.95 -13.46 -13.39
N SER A 142 -4.21 -13.83 -13.56
CA SER A 142 -4.65 -15.21 -13.52
C SER A 142 -4.07 -15.94 -14.73
N LYS A 143 -2.98 -16.65 -14.47
CA LYS A 143 -2.53 -17.75 -15.32
C LYS A 143 -3.65 -18.81 -15.29
N PRO A 144 -4.15 -19.30 -16.44
CA PRO A 144 -5.23 -20.27 -16.44
C PRO A 144 -4.70 -21.63 -15.97
N GLY A 145 -5.30 -22.16 -14.90
CA GLY A 145 -5.21 -23.57 -14.53
C GLY A 145 -4.57 -23.84 -13.18
N SER A 146 -5.40 -23.97 -12.15
CA SER A 146 -5.20 -24.93 -11.04
C SER A 146 -6.38 -24.82 -10.07
N SER A 147 -7.30 -25.79 -10.14
CA SER A 147 -8.37 -25.99 -9.16
C SER A 147 -7.82 -26.70 -7.92
N GLY A 148 -7.71 -25.97 -6.81
CA GLY A 148 -7.43 -26.50 -5.49
C GLY A 148 -8.12 -25.65 -4.41
N PRO A 149 -8.54 -26.23 -3.27
CA PRO A 149 -9.42 -25.58 -2.31
C PRO A 149 -8.65 -24.56 -1.47
N GLN A 150 -8.79 -23.28 -1.77
CA GLN A 150 -8.21 -22.19 -0.97
C GLN A 150 -9.17 -21.73 0.13
N ALA A 151 -8.66 -21.77 1.35
CA ALA A 151 -9.21 -21.10 2.52
C ALA A 151 -9.34 -19.59 2.24
N ARG A 152 -10.54 -19.05 2.49
CA ARG A 152 -10.87 -17.64 2.29
C ARG A 152 -10.22 -16.77 3.37
N THR A 153 -9.05 -16.21 3.08
CA THR A 153 -8.62 -14.92 3.65
C THR A 153 -8.89 -13.85 2.60
N SER A 154 -10.16 -13.46 2.44
CA SER A 154 -10.57 -12.44 1.48
C SER A 154 -10.27 -11.04 2.02
N PHE A 155 -9.01 -10.60 1.93
CA PHE A 155 -8.74 -9.17 1.83
C PHE A 155 -9.17 -8.73 0.43
N SER A 156 -10.43 -8.32 0.32
CA SER A 156 -10.94 -7.70 -0.91
C SER A 156 -10.41 -6.27 -0.97
N PRO A 157 -9.83 -5.84 -2.09
CA PRO A 157 -9.21 -4.53 -2.17
C PRO A 157 -10.24 -3.39 -2.16
N LEU A 158 -9.75 -2.19 -1.80
CA LEU A 158 -10.37 -0.85 -1.87
C LEU A 158 -11.43 -0.65 -2.99
N ALA A 159 -11.35 -1.40 -4.10
CA ALA A 159 -12.37 -1.41 -5.13
C ALA A 159 -13.84 -1.68 -4.68
N ASN A 160 -14.08 -2.24 -3.49
CA ASN A 160 -15.43 -2.53 -3.02
C ASN A 160 -16.12 -1.41 -2.23
N ALA A 161 -15.39 -0.48 -1.60
CA ALA A 161 -16.00 0.65 -0.88
C ALA A 161 -16.69 1.62 -1.84
N THR A 162 -16.07 1.80 -3.00
CA THR A 162 -16.50 2.79 -3.99
C THR A 162 -17.63 2.28 -4.91
N ASN A 163 -17.88 0.97 -5.01
CA ASN A 163 -18.93 0.42 -5.90
C ASN A 163 -20.31 0.22 -5.24
N ARG A 164 -20.51 0.67 -3.99
CA ARG A 164 -21.79 0.47 -3.31
C ARG A 164 -22.76 1.60 -3.62
N SER A 165 -23.78 1.29 -4.43
CA SER A 165 -25.01 2.08 -4.48
C SER A 165 -25.53 2.27 -3.06
N ALA A 166 -25.83 3.51 -2.69
CA ALA A 166 -26.46 3.84 -1.40
C ALA A 166 -27.64 2.89 -1.16
N ASN A 167 -27.60 2.13 -0.07
CA ASN A 167 -28.63 1.15 0.24
C ASN A 167 -30.00 1.84 0.38
N GLY A 168 -30.99 1.38 -0.39
CA GLY A 168 -32.40 1.41 0.02
C GLY A 168 -33.16 2.74 -0.01
N ALA A 169 -33.25 3.42 -1.16
CA ALA A 169 -34.21 4.51 -1.32
C ALA A 169 -35.17 4.27 -2.50
N THR A 170 -36.46 4.11 -2.19
CA THR A 170 -37.62 4.11 -3.10
C THR A 170 -37.92 5.50 -3.70
N ASN A 171 -36.93 6.40 -3.74
CA ASN A 171 -37.04 7.81 -4.14
C ASN A 171 -36.32 8.08 -5.49
N PRO A 172 -36.70 9.15 -6.22
CA PRO A 172 -36.18 9.45 -7.55
C PRO A 172 -34.68 9.79 -7.47
N SER A 173 -33.84 8.94 -8.05
CA SER A 173 -32.37 9.02 -8.16
C SER A 173 -31.60 9.29 -6.84
N PRO A 174 -30.68 8.41 -6.42
CA PRO A 174 -29.87 8.65 -5.23
C PRO A 174 -29.08 9.97 -5.35
N PRO A 175 -28.91 10.73 -4.25
CA PRO A 175 -28.14 11.97 -4.28
C PRO A 175 -26.72 11.71 -4.75
N THR A 176 -26.16 12.62 -5.54
CA THR A 176 -24.80 12.53 -6.06
C THR A 176 -23.79 13.32 -5.22
N ILE A 177 -24.28 14.15 -4.29
CA ILE A 177 -23.51 14.85 -3.27
C ILE A 177 -24.14 14.56 -1.90
N VAL A 178 -23.37 13.98 -0.98
CA VAL A 178 -23.81 13.65 0.38
C VAL A 178 -23.13 14.58 1.37
N SER A 179 -23.93 15.23 2.21
CA SER A 179 -23.44 16.15 3.24
C SER A 179 -22.85 15.39 4.43
N PRO A 180 -21.93 16.01 5.19
CA PRO A 180 -21.26 15.35 6.30
C PRO A 180 -22.19 14.76 7.36
N GLY A 181 -23.31 15.43 7.66
CA GLY A 181 -24.31 14.92 8.60
C GLY A 181 -25.04 13.66 8.14
N ASP A 182 -25.00 13.36 6.83
CA ASP A 182 -25.66 12.20 6.22
C ASP A 182 -24.66 11.09 5.87
N LEU A 183 -23.35 11.30 6.07
CA LEU A 183 -22.30 10.35 5.67
C LEU A 183 -22.46 8.99 6.34
N SER A 184 -22.77 8.97 7.64
CA SER A 184 -22.94 7.73 8.40
C SER A 184 -24.10 6.87 7.91
N ASN A 185 -25.05 7.46 7.16
CA ASN A 185 -26.18 6.73 6.57
C ASN A 185 -25.82 6.08 5.24
N VAL A 186 -24.74 6.52 4.59
CA VAL A 186 -24.35 6.10 3.24
C VAL A 186 -23.07 5.26 3.24
N LEU A 187 -22.12 5.60 4.12
CA LEU A 187 -20.77 5.02 4.15
C LEU A 187 -20.41 4.55 5.56
N SER A 188 -19.69 3.42 5.61
CA SER A 188 -19.10 2.94 6.86
C SER A 188 -17.84 3.75 7.21
N GLY A 189 -17.38 3.66 8.46
CA GLY A 189 -16.14 4.32 8.89
C GLY A 189 -14.90 3.85 8.11
N GLU A 190 -14.87 2.58 7.70
CA GLU A 190 -13.81 2.01 6.86
C GLU A 190 -13.82 2.65 5.46
N ASP A 191 -15.00 2.81 4.85
CA ASP A 191 -15.14 3.48 3.55
C ASP A 191 -14.65 4.94 3.61
N VAL A 192 -14.93 5.64 4.71
CA VAL A 192 -14.46 7.03 4.90
C VAL A 192 -12.94 7.08 5.00
N ALA A 193 -12.33 6.15 5.74
CA ALA A 193 -10.87 6.05 5.85
C ALA A 193 -10.21 5.77 4.50
N GLU A 194 -10.83 4.89 3.70
CA GLU A 194 -10.37 4.62 2.34
C GLU A 194 -10.42 5.86 1.44
N LEU A 195 -11.56 6.56 1.44
CA LEU A 195 -11.73 7.78 0.64
C LEU A 195 -10.74 8.88 1.06
N PHE A 196 -10.34 8.90 2.34
CA PHE A 196 -9.28 9.79 2.82
C PHE A 196 -7.92 9.47 2.18
N VAL A 197 -7.53 8.20 2.12
CA VAL A 197 -6.29 7.77 1.44
C VAL A 197 -6.27 8.22 -0.01
N GLU A 198 -7.40 8.06 -0.71
CA GLU A 198 -7.55 8.53 -2.08
C GLU A 198 -7.35 10.05 -2.21
N THR A 199 -7.87 10.83 -1.26
CA THR A 199 -7.67 12.29 -1.23
C THR A 199 -6.20 12.66 -1.04
N CYS A 200 -5.50 11.96 -0.14
CA CYS A 200 -4.06 12.16 0.07
C CYS A 200 -3.25 11.84 -1.19
N PHE A 201 -3.63 10.81 -1.94
CA PHE A 201 -3.01 10.47 -3.22
C PHE A 201 -3.10 11.63 -4.21
N PHE A 202 -4.30 12.18 -4.43
CA PHE A 202 -4.46 13.32 -5.35
C PHE A 202 -3.77 14.59 -4.85
N ALA A 203 -3.75 14.83 -3.55
CA ALA A 203 -3.03 15.96 -2.97
C ALA A 203 -1.52 15.88 -3.27
N ARG A 204 -0.92 14.69 -3.21
CA ARG A 204 0.48 14.46 -3.60
C ARG A 204 0.73 14.73 -5.08
N LEU A 205 -0.26 14.50 -5.94
CA LEU A 205 -0.22 14.85 -7.36
C LEU A 205 -0.47 16.35 -7.63
N GLY A 206 -0.61 17.17 -6.58
CA GLY A 206 -0.82 18.62 -6.66
C GLY A 206 -2.28 19.03 -6.89
N PHE A 207 -3.22 18.08 -6.83
CA PHE A 207 -4.64 18.41 -6.97
C PHE A 207 -5.21 18.96 -5.66
N VAL A 208 -5.99 20.03 -5.79
CA VAL A 208 -6.73 20.64 -4.68
C VAL A 208 -7.95 19.79 -4.30
N GLN A 209 -8.57 19.14 -5.27
CA GLN A 209 -9.70 18.22 -5.11
C GLN A 209 -9.49 17.03 -6.05
N PRO A 210 -9.93 15.82 -5.69
CA PRO A 210 -9.87 14.68 -6.58
C PRO A 210 -10.77 14.93 -7.82
N PRO A 211 -10.22 14.92 -9.05
CA PRO A 211 -11.02 15.18 -10.24
C PRO A 211 -11.94 14.00 -10.60
N CYS A 212 -11.57 12.79 -10.20
CA CYS A 212 -12.34 11.57 -10.37
C CYS A 212 -11.84 10.53 -9.37
N CYS A 213 -12.44 9.32 -9.37
CA CYS A 213 -11.99 8.27 -8.46
C CYS A 213 -10.63 7.67 -8.87
N MET A 214 -9.91 7.07 -7.91
CA MET A 214 -8.61 6.45 -8.14
C MET A 214 -8.64 5.38 -9.24
N SER A 215 -9.71 4.55 -9.29
CA SER A 215 -9.87 3.53 -10.34
C SER A 215 -10.06 4.14 -11.74
N CYS A 216 -10.76 5.27 -11.85
CA CYS A 216 -10.86 5.96 -13.13
C CYS A 216 -9.51 6.55 -13.55
N THR A 217 -8.82 7.20 -12.62
CA THR A 217 -7.49 7.79 -12.86
C THR A 217 -6.52 6.74 -13.38
N TYR A 218 -6.47 5.57 -12.74
CA TYR A 218 -5.59 4.48 -13.14
C TYR A 218 -5.97 3.91 -14.52
N ARG A 219 -7.27 3.72 -14.78
CA ARG A 219 -7.76 3.21 -16.07
C ARG A 219 -7.38 4.15 -17.22
N GLU A 220 -7.58 5.45 -17.02
CA GLU A 220 -7.21 6.48 -17.99
C GLU A 220 -5.69 6.49 -18.23
N ALA A 221 -4.88 6.35 -17.18
CA ALA A 221 -3.42 6.35 -17.28
C ALA A 221 -2.87 5.11 -18.01
N LEU A 222 -3.37 3.92 -17.70
CA LEU A 222 -2.86 2.68 -18.30
C LEU A 222 -3.29 2.47 -19.75
N ARG A 223 -4.53 2.83 -20.09
CA ARG A 223 -5.13 2.40 -21.36
C ARG A 223 -5.28 3.52 -22.37
N GLY A 224 -4.89 4.75 -22.02
CA GLY A 224 -5.30 5.95 -22.77
C GLY A 224 -6.82 6.00 -22.98
N SER A 225 -7.58 5.32 -22.11
CA SER A 225 -9.00 5.12 -22.30
C SER A 225 -9.74 6.41 -22.01
N LEU A 226 -10.84 6.63 -22.71
CA LEU A 226 -11.70 7.79 -22.46
C LEU A 226 -12.20 7.80 -21.01
N PRO A 227 -12.36 8.99 -20.42
CA PRO A 227 -13.00 9.17 -19.12
C PRO A 227 -14.33 8.44 -19.03
N ASN A 228 -14.54 7.67 -17.95
CA ASN A 228 -15.85 7.10 -17.67
C ASN A 228 -16.76 8.18 -17.04
N GLU A 229 -17.55 8.84 -17.88
CA GLU A 229 -18.49 9.89 -17.45
C GLU A 229 -19.64 9.39 -16.56
N GLN A 230 -19.88 8.08 -16.52
CA GLN A 230 -20.96 7.45 -15.77
C GLN A 230 -20.48 6.74 -14.50
N CYS A 231 -19.28 7.08 -14.01
CA CYS A 231 -18.76 6.45 -12.80
C CYS A 231 -19.47 6.96 -11.55
N ASP A 232 -20.12 6.05 -10.83
CA ASP A 232 -20.92 6.35 -9.63
C ASP A 232 -20.13 6.19 -8.32
N ARG A 233 -18.82 5.95 -8.42
CA ARG A 233 -17.94 5.79 -7.26
C ARG A 233 -17.83 7.06 -6.45
N TRP A 234 -17.80 6.95 -5.13
CA TRP A 234 -17.61 8.10 -4.24
C TRP A 234 -16.16 8.59 -4.24
N VAL A 235 -15.98 9.89 -4.04
CA VAL A 235 -14.70 10.55 -3.72
C VAL A 235 -14.95 11.58 -2.62
N VAL A 236 -13.98 11.82 -1.74
CA VAL A 236 -14.08 12.92 -0.78
C VAL A 236 -13.97 14.25 -1.52
N TRP A 237 -14.74 15.21 -1.08
CA TRP A 237 -14.67 16.58 -1.55
C TRP A 237 -14.65 17.52 -0.36
N ARG A 238 -13.95 18.65 -0.49
CA ARG A 238 -13.93 19.70 0.54
C ARG A 238 -14.84 20.85 0.16
N ARG A 239 -15.69 21.34 1.08
CA ARG A 239 -16.47 22.58 0.88
C ARG A 239 -15.54 23.76 0.65
N ASP A 240 -14.44 23.79 1.39
CA ASP A 240 -13.39 24.78 1.32
C ASP A 240 -12.03 24.06 1.35
N ALA A 241 -11.33 24.09 0.22
CA ALA A 241 -10.04 23.42 0.12
C ALA A 241 -8.89 24.24 0.71
N GLY A 242 -9.14 25.50 1.11
CA GLY A 242 -8.19 26.31 1.88
C GLY A 242 -8.17 25.94 3.37
N LYS A 243 -9.19 25.21 3.86
CA LYS A 243 -9.21 24.69 5.22
C LYS A 243 -8.44 23.40 5.35
N THR A 244 -7.76 23.23 6.48
CA THR A 244 -7.13 21.98 6.87
C THR A 244 -8.17 20.86 6.91
N PHE A 245 -7.74 19.69 6.51
CA PHE A 245 -8.56 18.49 6.52
C PHE A 245 -7.88 17.47 7.43
N ASP A 246 -8.22 17.53 8.71
CA ASP A 246 -7.72 16.60 9.72
C ASP A 246 -8.74 15.46 9.90
N PRO A 247 -8.39 14.21 9.53
CA PRO A 247 -9.29 13.07 9.68
C PRO A 247 -9.50 12.68 11.14
N SER A 248 -8.61 13.07 12.06
CA SER A 248 -8.76 12.80 13.49
C SER A 248 -9.74 13.77 14.17
N ASN A 249 -10.01 14.91 13.54
CA ASN A 249 -10.93 15.91 14.04
C ASN A 249 -12.33 15.75 13.43
N ASN A 250 -13.23 15.12 14.19
CA ASN A 250 -14.64 14.95 13.80
C ASN A 250 -15.35 16.26 13.45
N ALA A 251 -14.95 17.40 14.04
CA ALA A 251 -15.56 18.68 13.72
C ALA A 251 -15.20 19.18 12.31
N ASP A 252 -14.01 18.85 11.81
CA ASP A 252 -13.54 19.23 10.48
C ASP A 252 -14.18 18.36 9.41
N LEU A 253 -14.27 17.05 9.65
CA LEU A 253 -15.07 16.12 8.86
C LEU A 253 -16.53 16.58 8.76
N GLY A 254 -17.14 16.92 9.91
CA GLY A 254 -18.54 17.31 10.01
C GLY A 254 -18.92 18.62 9.30
N LYS A 255 -17.95 19.52 9.05
CA LYS A 255 -18.23 20.86 8.48
C LYS A 255 -17.69 21.04 7.07
N ASN A 256 -16.54 20.44 6.77
CA ASN A 256 -15.81 20.71 5.54
C ASN A 256 -15.79 19.52 4.57
N ALA A 257 -15.89 18.28 5.05
CA ALA A 257 -15.89 17.11 4.19
C ALA A 257 -17.29 16.82 3.66
N LEU A 258 -17.37 16.41 2.41
CA LEU A 258 -18.53 15.79 1.78
C LEU A 258 -18.03 14.65 0.91
N VAL A 259 -18.93 13.77 0.49
CA VAL A 259 -18.61 12.79 -0.56
C VAL A 259 -19.45 13.09 -1.78
N VAL A 260 -18.80 13.00 -2.94
CA VAL A 260 -19.41 13.25 -4.24
C VAL A 260 -19.17 12.06 -5.14
N GLN A 261 -20.12 11.76 -6.02
CA GLN A 261 -19.89 10.74 -7.03
C GLN A 261 -18.81 11.23 -8.02
N CYS A 262 -18.04 10.30 -8.57
CA CYS A 262 -16.93 10.54 -9.49
C CYS A 262 -17.40 11.34 -10.73
N ARG A 263 -18.54 10.97 -11.31
CA ARG A 263 -19.19 11.76 -12.38
C ARG A 263 -19.50 13.20 -11.98
N SER A 264 -19.93 13.41 -10.73
CA SER A 264 -20.23 14.74 -10.18
C SER A 264 -18.96 15.53 -9.89
N ALA A 265 -17.91 14.89 -9.36
CA ALA A 265 -16.59 15.48 -9.16
C ALA A 265 -16.02 16.06 -10.46
N ARG A 266 -16.06 15.28 -11.56
CA ARG A 266 -15.61 15.74 -12.88
C ARG A 266 -16.39 16.96 -13.35
N ARG A 267 -17.71 16.93 -13.21
CA ARG A 267 -18.57 18.06 -13.58
C ARG A 267 -18.26 19.30 -12.75
N LEU A 268 -17.99 19.14 -11.45
CA LEU A 268 -17.62 20.23 -10.57
C LEU A 268 -16.26 20.84 -10.97
N ILE A 269 -15.22 20.03 -11.22
CA ILE A 269 -13.92 20.52 -11.72
C ILE A 269 -14.08 21.26 -13.06
N ALA A 270 -14.92 20.74 -13.96
CA ALA A 270 -15.25 21.41 -15.22
C ALA A 270 -16.08 22.70 -15.06
N GLY A 271 -16.34 23.16 -13.83
CA GLY A 271 -17.09 24.37 -13.51
C GLY A 271 -18.60 24.26 -13.74
N LYS A 272 -19.13 23.06 -14.00
CA LYS A 272 -20.56 22.79 -14.18
C LYS A 272 -21.27 22.80 -12.82
N THR A 273 -22.59 23.02 -12.85
CA THR A 273 -23.44 22.94 -11.66
C THR A 273 -23.96 21.51 -11.48
N VAL A 274 -23.91 21.01 -10.24
CA VAL A 274 -24.41 19.69 -9.82
C VAL A 274 -25.27 19.88 -8.57
N GLU A 275 -26.55 19.50 -8.60
CA GLU A 275 -27.48 19.63 -7.45
C GLU A 275 -27.52 21.03 -6.83
N GLY A 276 -27.37 22.06 -7.67
CA GLY A 276 -27.31 23.45 -7.22
C GLY A 276 -25.97 23.87 -6.62
N TYR A 277 -24.95 23.01 -6.61
CA TYR A 277 -23.58 23.33 -6.22
C TYR A 277 -22.69 23.61 -7.44
N ARG A 278 -21.73 24.52 -7.29
CA ARG A 278 -20.72 24.84 -8.29
C ARG A 278 -19.38 25.06 -7.59
N TRP A 279 -18.32 24.49 -8.15
CA TRP A 279 -16.95 24.77 -7.71
C TRP A 279 -16.51 26.16 -8.18
N ASP A 280 -16.05 26.99 -7.26
CA ASP A 280 -15.37 28.25 -7.54
C ASP A 280 -13.86 28.00 -7.48
N ASP A 281 -13.25 27.78 -8.64
CA ASP A 281 -11.82 27.43 -8.73
C ASP A 281 -10.89 28.53 -8.21
N LYS A 282 -11.29 29.80 -8.39
CA LYS A 282 -10.50 30.95 -7.93
C LYS A 282 -10.44 31.02 -6.40
N LYS A 283 -11.57 30.74 -5.75
CA LYS A 283 -11.68 30.78 -4.28
C LYS A 283 -11.52 29.42 -3.62
N ARG A 284 -11.40 28.36 -4.42
CA ARG A 284 -11.28 26.96 -3.98
C ARG A 284 -12.38 26.54 -3.01
N VAL A 285 -13.62 26.95 -3.30
CA VAL A 285 -14.80 26.68 -2.47
C VAL A 285 -15.97 26.15 -3.29
N LEU A 286 -16.73 25.22 -2.72
CA LEU A 286 -17.98 24.72 -3.27
C LEU A 286 -19.13 25.66 -2.84
N ARG A 287 -19.77 26.31 -3.80
CA ARG A 287 -20.86 27.26 -3.56
C ARG A 287 -22.19 26.65 -3.92
N ARG A 288 -23.19 26.85 -3.04
CA ARG A 288 -24.58 26.68 -3.43
C ARG A 288 -24.99 27.87 -4.29
N ARG A 289 -25.49 27.62 -5.49
CA ARG A 289 -26.12 28.63 -6.34
C ARG A 289 -27.36 29.11 -5.61
N THR A 290 -27.28 30.29 -5.02
CA THR A 290 -28.47 31.01 -4.58
C THR A 290 -29.34 31.18 -5.81
N LYS A 291 -30.60 30.69 -5.75
CA LYS A 291 -31.58 31.02 -6.78
C LYS A 291 -31.62 32.54 -6.84
N GLY A 292 -31.22 33.12 -7.96
CA GLY A 292 -31.42 34.54 -8.19
C GLY A 292 -32.92 34.78 -8.04
N ILE A 293 -33.27 35.61 -7.06
CA ILE A 293 -34.56 36.28 -7.02
C ILE A 293 -34.56 37.31 -8.14
#